data_AF-N1RQR4-F1
#
_entry.id   AF-N1RQR4-F1
#
_cell.length_a   1.000
_cell.length_b   1.000
_cell.length_c   1.000
_cell.angle_alpha   90.00
_cell.angle_beta   90.00
_cell.angle_gamma   90.00
#
_symmetry.space_group_name_H-M   'P 1'
#
loop_
_entity.id
_entity.type
_entity.pdbx_description
1 polymer ?
#
loop_
_entity_poly.entity_id
_entity_poly.type
_entity_poly.pdbx_seq_one_letter_code
_entity_poly.pdbx_strand_id
1 'polypeptide(L)'
;MAESVPIPEPPGYPLIGNLGEFTSNPLSDLNRLADTYGPIFRLRLGAKAPIFVSSNSLINEVCDEKRFKKTLKSVLSQVREGVHDGLFTAFEDEPNWGKAHRILVPAFGPLSIRGMFPEMHDIATQLCMKFARHGPRTPIDASDNFTRLALDTLALCAMDFRFNSYYKEELHPFIEAMGDFLTESGNRNRRPPFAPNFLYRAANEKFYGEVSWSNGYDCGF
;
A
#
# COMPACT_ATOMS: atom_id res chain seq x y z
N MET A 1 -28.69 16.82 24.80
CA MET A 1 -27.62 16.76 23.79
C MET A 1 -26.41 16.20 24.51
N ALA A 2 -25.76 15.16 23.97
CA ALA A 2 -24.55 14.64 24.59
C ALA A 2 -23.47 15.74 24.55
N GLU A 3 -22.78 15.95 25.68
CA GLU A 3 -21.69 16.92 25.78
C GLU A 3 -20.50 16.43 24.92
N SER A 4 -19.94 17.31 24.10
CA SER A 4 -18.79 16.97 23.26
C SER A 4 -17.51 16.99 24.08
N VAL A 5 -16.81 15.86 24.13
CA VAL A 5 -15.52 15.74 24.82
C VAL A 5 -14.38 15.94 23.80
N PRO A 6 -13.32 16.71 24.12
CA PRO A 6 -12.15 16.83 23.27
C PRO A 6 -11.45 15.47 23.04
N ILE A 7 -10.98 15.22 21.81
CA ILE A 7 -10.18 14.03 21.49
C ILE A 7 -8.81 14.14 22.20
N PRO A 8 -8.36 13.11 22.95
CA PRO A 8 -7.02 13.06 23.54
C PRO A 8 -5.90 13.26 22.51
N GLU A 9 -4.83 13.92 22.92
CA GLU A 9 -3.69 14.24 22.05
C GLU A 9 -2.39 14.18 22.86
N PRO A 10 -1.31 13.56 22.35
CA PRO A 10 -0.02 13.60 23.02
C PRO A 10 0.56 15.02 23.05
N PRO A 11 1.36 15.38 24.06
CA PRO A 11 2.05 16.65 24.08
C PRO A 11 2.98 16.74 22.86
N GLY A 12 2.82 17.79 22.07
CA GLY A 12 3.61 18.04 20.87
C GLY A 12 4.80 18.96 21.15
N TYR A 13 5.91 18.75 20.45
CA TYR A 13 7.02 19.69 20.43
C TYR A 13 6.70 20.91 19.55
N PRO A 14 7.30 22.09 19.83
CA PRO A 14 7.20 23.24 18.94
C PRO A 14 7.58 22.87 17.49
N LEU A 15 6.78 23.33 16.51
CA LEU A 15 6.95 23.17 15.05
C LEU A 15 6.80 21.74 14.48
N ILE A 16 7.25 20.70 15.19
CA ILE A 16 7.21 19.31 14.70
C ILE A 16 6.04 18.48 15.27
N GLY A 17 5.31 19.02 16.25
CA GLY A 17 4.13 18.36 16.83
C GLY A 17 4.49 17.02 17.47
N ASN A 18 3.76 15.96 17.11
CA ASN A 18 3.95 14.61 17.65
C ASN A 18 4.88 13.74 16.78
N LEU A 19 5.69 14.33 15.89
CA LEU A 19 6.66 13.55 15.11
C LEU A 19 7.65 12.77 15.98
N GLY A 20 7.98 13.28 17.17
CA GLY A 20 8.85 12.61 18.13
C GLY A 20 8.27 11.33 18.77
N GLU A 21 6.99 11.04 18.56
CA GLU A 21 6.38 9.78 19.04
C GLU A 21 6.74 8.57 18.18
N PHE A 22 7.27 8.79 16.98
CA PHE A 22 7.60 7.74 16.02
C PHE A 22 9.07 7.35 16.11
N THR A 23 9.30 6.04 16.21
CA THR A 23 10.61 5.39 16.20
C THR A 23 10.79 4.66 14.86
N SER A 24 11.48 3.52 14.84
CA SER A 24 11.68 2.72 13.61
C SER A 24 10.45 1.88 13.23
N ASN A 25 9.50 1.65 14.14
CA ASN A 25 8.30 0.84 13.87
C ASN A 25 7.00 1.63 14.16
N PRO A 26 6.47 2.34 13.14
CA PRO A 26 5.29 3.18 13.32
C PRO A 26 4.05 2.46 13.83
N LEU A 27 3.86 1.18 13.51
CA LEU A 27 2.70 0.41 13.99
C LEU A 27 2.81 0.13 15.48
N SER A 28 4.00 -0.23 15.95
CA SER A 28 4.24 -0.42 17.38
C SER A 28 4.06 0.89 18.16
N ASP A 29 4.50 2.01 17.58
CA ASP A 29 4.32 3.32 18.20
C ASP A 29 2.84 3.71 18.31
N LEU A 30 2.05 3.44 17.25
CA LEU A 30 0.60 3.68 17.26
C LEU A 30 -0.13 2.81 18.30
N ASN A 31 0.30 1.55 18.49
CA ASN A 31 -0.26 0.68 19.53
C ASN A 31 0.05 1.23 20.94
N ARG A 32 1.30 1.61 21.20
CA ARG A 32 1.69 2.27 22.46
C ARG A 32 0.88 3.53 22.73
N LEU A 33 0.63 4.34 21.70
CA LEU A 33 -0.18 5.55 21.80
C LEU A 33 -1.65 5.21 22.08
N ALA A 34 -2.20 4.17 21.48
CA ALA A 34 -3.55 3.69 21.78
C ALA A 34 -3.67 3.21 23.24
N ASP A 35 -2.67 2.50 23.76
CA ASP A 35 -2.64 2.07 25.16
C ASP A 35 -2.59 3.26 26.14
N THR A 36 -1.96 4.37 25.73
CA THR A 36 -1.77 5.56 26.57
C THR A 36 -2.93 6.54 26.50
N TYR A 37 -3.42 6.84 25.30
CA TYR A 37 -4.44 7.88 25.04
C TYR A 37 -5.84 7.31 24.82
N GLY A 38 -5.95 5.98 24.77
CA GLY A 38 -7.21 5.26 24.66
C GLY A 38 -7.67 5.03 23.22
N PRO A 39 -8.96 4.69 23.04
CA PRO A 39 -9.49 4.13 21.79
C PRO A 39 -9.63 5.14 20.65
N ILE A 40 -9.44 6.43 20.94
CA ILE A 40 -9.42 7.53 19.98
C ILE A 40 -8.42 8.58 20.43
N PHE A 41 -7.51 8.96 19.54
CA PHE A 41 -6.54 10.00 19.80
C PHE A 41 -6.17 10.74 18.53
N ARG A 42 -5.71 11.98 18.68
CA ARG A 42 -5.23 12.82 17.58
C ARG A 42 -3.71 12.91 17.64
N LEU A 43 -3.07 12.94 16.47
CA LEU A 43 -1.67 13.35 16.34
C LEU A 43 -1.58 14.60 15.47
N ARG A 44 -0.67 15.53 15.80
CA ARG A 44 -0.29 16.67 14.97
C ARG A 44 1.04 16.37 14.27
N LEU A 45 0.98 16.08 12.98
CA LEU A 45 2.13 15.76 12.14
C LEU A 45 2.33 16.91 11.14
N GLY A 46 3.00 17.97 11.60
CA GLY A 46 3.10 19.23 10.86
C GLY A 46 1.72 19.87 10.65
N ALA A 47 1.35 20.12 9.39
CA ALA A 47 0.04 20.67 9.04
C ALA A 47 -1.11 19.63 9.07
N LYS A 48 -0.80 18.34 9.24
CA LYS A 48 -1.80 17.26 9.26
C LYS A 48 -2.17 16.94 10.70
N ALA A 49 -3.46 16.71 10.95
CA ALA A 49 -3.96 16.31 12.26
C ALA A 49 -4.79 15.01 12.19
N PRO A 50 -4.19 13.86 11.80
CA PRO A 50 -4.91 12.60 11.74
C PRO A 50 -5.48 12.18 13.10
N ILE A 51 -6.66 11.57 13.05
CA ILE A 51 -7.32 10.95 14.19
C ILE A 51 -7.20 9.43 14.01
N PHE A 52 -6.72 8.75 15.04
CA PHE A 52 -6.59 7.31 15.09
C PHE A 52 -7.71 6.74 15.96
N VAL A 53 -8.24 5.59 15.53
CA VAL A 53 -9.31 4.88 16.20
C VAL A 53 -8.89 3.42 16.33
N SER A 54 -8.98 2.87 17.53
CA SER A 54 -8.44 1.53 17.87
C SER A 54 -9.42 0.63 18.64
N SER A 55 -10.68 1.06 18.83
CA SER A 55 -11.72 0.20 19.42
C SER A 55 -12.74 -0.27 18.40
N ASN A 56 -13.28 -1.47 18.60
CA ASN A 56 -14.32 -2.03 17.74
C ASN A 56 -15.57 -1.13 17.62
N SER A 57 -16.03 -0.54 18.74
CA SER A 57 -17.22 0.31 18.75
C SER A 57 -17.03 1.55 17.87
N LEU A 58 -15.90 2.25 18.00
CA LEU A 58 -15.60 3.42 17.17
C LEU A 58 -15.25 3.06 15.73
N ILE A 59 -14.62 1.89 15.49
CA ILE A 59 -14.38 1.39 14.13
C ILE A 59 -15.72 1.15 13.41
N ASN A 60 -16.70 0.52 14.07
CA ASN A 60 -18.04 0.35 13.52
C ASN A 60 -18.70 1.69 13.15
N GLU A 61 -18.53 2.72 13.98
CA GLU A 61 -19.04 4.07 13.72
C GLU A 61 -18.39 4.71 12.48
N VAL A 62 -17.07 4.56 12.30
CA VAL A 62 -16.36 5.14 11.14
C VAL A 62 -16.49 4.32 9.86
N CYS A 63 -17.02 3.10 9.95
CA CYS A 63 -17.38 2.26 8.80
C CYS A 63 -18.81 2.51 8.27
N ASP A 64 -19.57 3.45 8.86
CA ASP A 64 -20.84 3.89 8.28
C ASP A 64 -20.61 4.79 7.05
N GLU A 65 -20.81 4.20 5.87
CA GLU A 65 -20.63 4.86 4.56
C GLU A 65 -21.55 6.07 4.34
N LYS A 66 -22.62 6.23 5.12
CA LYS A 66 -23.47 7.45 5.08
C LYS A 66 -22.80 8.67 5.69
N ARG A 67 -21.79 8.45 6.55
CA ARG A 67 -21.10 9.49 7.34
C ARG A 67 -19.64 9.62 6.98
N PHE A 68 -18.99 8.52 6.66
CA PHE A 68 -17.57 8.46 6.37
C PHE A 68 -17.33 7.82 5.02
N LYS A 69 -16.26 8.27 4.37
CA LYS A 69 -15.83 7.73 3.09
C LYS A 69 -14.34 7.56 3.06
N LYS A 70 -13.88 6.71 2.16
CA LYS A 70 -12.45 6.55 1.87
C LYS A 70 -11.85 7.90 1.49
N THR A 71 -10.66 8.19 2.02
CA THR A 71 -9.89 9.39 1.68
C THR A 71 -8.63 9.00 0.92
N LEU A 72 -8.31 9.76 -0.12
CA LEU A 72 -7.04 9.64 -0.86
C LEU A 72 -5.94 10.54 -0.29
N LYS A 73 -6.14 11.11 0.90
CA LYS A 73 -5.11 11.88 1.58
C LYS A 73 -3.89 11.01 1.88
N SER A 74 -2.77 11.65 2.18
CA SER A 74 -1.52 10.97 2.56
C SER A 74 -0.89 10.20 1.39
N VAL A 75 -0.37 8.99 1.62
CA VAL A 75 0.39 8.21 0.63
C VAL A 75 -0.40 7.89 -0.63
N LEU A 76 -1.72 7.69 -0.54
CA LEU A 76 -2.54 7.34 -1.72
C LEU A 76 -2.57 8.46 -2.77
N SER A 77 -2.41 9.72 -2.37
CA SER A 77 -2.31 10.82 -3.34
C SER A 77 -1.02 10.76 -4.15
N GLN A 78 0.06 10.20 -3.59
CA GLN A 78 1.32 10.01 -4.30
C GLN A 78 1.25 8.80 -5.22
N VAL A 79 0.67 7.70 -4.74
CA VAL A 79 0.46 6.49 -5.55
C VAL A 79 -0.47 6.77 -6.75
N ARG A 80 -1.46 7.65 -6.59
CA ARG A 80 -2.34 8.08 -7.69
C ARG A 80 -1.59 8.71 -8.87
N GLU A 81 -0.40 9.29 -8.67
CA GLU A 81 0.40 9.85 -9.78
C GLU A 81 0.79 8.78 -10.81
N GLY A 82 0.98 7.53 -10.37
CA GLY A 82 1.35 6.41 -11.25
C GLY A 82 0.16 5.59 -11.75
N VAL A 83 -0.82 5.32 -10.88
CA VAL A 83 -1.95 4.40 -11.20
C VAL A 83 -3.29 5.11 -11.45
N HIS A 84 -3.29 6.45 -11.44
CA HIS A 84 -4.44 7.30 -11.78
C HIS A 84 -5.73 6.93 -11.04
N ASP A 85 -6.87 6.88 -11.72
CA ASP A 85 -8.19 6.56 -11.20
C ASP A 85 -8.51 5.04 -11.21
N GLY A 86 -7.49 4.20 -11.03
CA GLY A 86 -7.68 2.79 -10.71
C GLY A 86 -8.45 2.60 -9.39
N LEU A 87 -9.10 1.44 -9.20
CA LEU A 87 -9.98 1.18 -8.04
C LEU A 87 -9.37 1.51 -6.67
N PHE A 88 -8.06 1.35 -6.52
CA PHE A 88 -7.36 1.60 -5.27
C PHE A 88 -7.12 3.10 -5.00
N THR A 89 -7.03 3.92 -6.04
CA THR A 89 -6.66 5.35 -5.96
C THR A 89 -7.72 6.28 -6.55
N ALA A 90 -8.87 5.76 -6.97
CA ALA A 90 -9.99 6.57 -7.42
C ALA A 90 -10.76 7.24 -6.27
N PHE A 91 -11.30 8.42 -6.53
CA PHE A 91 -12.32 8.99 -5.66
C PHE A 91 -13.66 8.30 -5.93
N GLU A 92 -14.52 8.22 -4.92
CA GLU A 92 -15.80 7.51 -5.00
C GLU A 92 -16.75 8.12 -6.05
N ASP A 93 -16.68 9.44 -6.23
CA ASP A 93 -17.47 10.20 -7.20
C ASP A 93 -16.89 10.14 -8.63
N GLU A 94 -15.73 9.51 -8.83
CA GLU A 94 -15.17 9.32 -10.17
C GLU A 94 -15.96 8.25 -10.94
N PRO A 95 -16.46 8.56 -12.16
CA PRO A 95 -17.23 7.59 -12.95
C PRO A 95 -16.49 6.28 -13.22
N ASN A 96 -15.16 6.34 -13.33
CA ASN A 96 -14.33 5.17 -13.60
C ASN A 96 -14.26 4.21 -12.40
N TRP A 97 -14.32 4.71 -11.17
CA TRP A 97 -14.44 3.85 -9.99
C TRP A 97 -15.72 3.01 -10.07
N GLY A 98 -16.87 3.65 -10.32
CA GLY A 98 -18.15 2.95 -10.42
C GLY A 98 -18.19 1.93 -11.56
N LYS A 99 -17.60 2.25 -12.72
CA LYS A 99 -17.47 1.32 -13.85
C LYS A 99 -16.60 0.11 -13.48
N ALA A 100 -15.35 0.36 -13.05
CA ALA A 100 -14.39 -0.68 -12.73
C ALA A 100 -14.90 -1.58 -11.59
N HIS A 101 -15.54 -1.00 -10.56
CA HIS A 101 -16.05 -1.74 -9.42
C HIS A 101 -17.12 -2.75 -9.86
N ARG A 102 -18.11 -2.31 -10.65
CA ARG A 102 -19.17 -3.20 -11.16
C ARG A 102 -18.66 -4.28 -12.10
N ILE A 103 -17.63 -3.98 -12.90
CA ILE A 103 -17.03 -4.95 -13.83
C ILE A 103 -16.19 -5.98 -13.08
N LEU A 104 -15.40 -5.56 -12.09
CA LEU A 104 -14.40 -6.41 -11.45
C LEU A 104 -14.91 -7.20 -10.25
N VAL A 105 -15.90 -6.71 -9.50
CA VAL A 105 -16.45 -7.45 -8.34
C VAL A 105 -16.86 -8.90 -8.68
N PRO A 106 -17.55 -9.19 -9.80
CA PRO A 106 -17.84 -10.56 -10.20
C PRO A 106 -16.61 -11.41 -10.50
N ALA A 107 -15.53 -10.80 -11.02
CA ALA A 107 -14.27 -11.50 -11.30
C ALA A 107 -13.57 -11.97 -10.01
N PHE A 108 -13.83 -11.32 -8.87
CA PHE A 108 -13.36 -11.73 -7.54
C PHE A 108 -14.39 -12.56 -6.76
N GLY A 109 -15.45 -13.04 -7.41
CA GLY A 109 -16.43 -13.95 -6.80
C GLY A 109 -15.88 -15.37 -6.57
N PRO A 110 -16.46 -16.17 -5.65
CA PRO A 110 -15.92 -17.48 -5.27
C PRO A 110 -15.69 -18.47 -6.43
N LEU A 111 -16.59 -18.47 -7.45
CA LEU A 111 -16.46 -19.35 -8.61
C LEU A 111 -15.31 -18.92 -9.53
N SER A 112 -15.17 -17.62 -9.78
CA SER A 112 -14.08 -17.04 -10.58
C SER A 112 -12.74 -17.32 -9.92
N ILE A 113 -12.63 -17.11 -8.60
CA ILE A 113 -11.43 -17.42 -7.82
C ILE A 113 -11.11 -18.92 -7.85
N ARG A 114 -12.11 -19.80 -7.74
CA ARG A 114 -11.90 -21.25 -7.89
C ARG A 114 -11.34 -21.61 -9.26
N GLY A 115 -11.74 -20.88 -10.31
CA GLY A 115 -11.20 -21.03 -11.66
C GLY A 115 -9.71 -20.75 -11.75
N MET A 116 -9.16 -19.88 -10.89
CA MET A 116 -7.73 -19.51 -10.84
C MET A 116 -6.86 -20.51 -10.05
N PHE A 117 -7.46 -21.53 -9.42
CA PHE A 117 -6.71 -22.46 -8.58
C PHE A 117 -5.62 -23.24 -9.33
N PRO A 118 -5.81 -23.69 -10.59
CA PRO A 118 -4.74 -24.32 -11.36
C PRO A 118 -3.49 -23.43 -11.50
N GLU A 119 -3.69 -22.14 -11.81
CA GLU A 119 -2.63 -21.14 -11.96
C GLU A 119 -1.95 -20.83 -10.63
N MET A 120 -2.73 -20.65 -9.55
CA MET A 120 -2.19 -20.50 -8.19
C MET A 120 -1.34 -21.70 -7.77
N HIS A 121 -1.82 -22.92 -8.07
CA HIS A 121 -1.13 -24.16 -7.76
C HIS A 121 0.18 -24.29 -8.55
N ASP A 122 0.22 -23.87 -9.81
CA ASP A 122 1.44 -23.83 -10.61
C ASP A 122 2.52 -22.98 -9.92
N ILE A 123 2.25 -21.70 -9.63
CA ILE A 123 3.25 -20.82 -9.02
C ILE A 123 3.65 -21.32 -7.62
N ALA A 124 2.71 -21.83 -6.83
CA ALA A 124 3.01 -22.44 -5.53
C ALA A 124 3.92 -23.68 -5.66
N THR A 125 3.72 -24.49 -6.69
CA THR A 125 4.59 -25.64 -6.99
C THR A 125 6.01 -25.18 -7.32
N GLN A 126 6.17 -24.09 -8.09
CA GLN A 126 7.49 -23.54 -8.40
C GLN A 126 8.23 -23.08 -7.15
N LEU A 127 7.55 -22.42 -6.20
CA LEU A 127 8.13 -22.06 -4.91
C LEU A 127 8.59 -23.30 -4.11
N CYS A 128 7.72 -24.31 -4.00
CA CYS A 128 8.06 -25.56 -3.32
C CYS A 128 9.28 -26.24 -3.96
N MET A 129 9.35 -26.25 -5.30
CA MET A 129 10.48 -26.83 -6.03
C MET A 129 11.76 -26.01 -5.83
N LYS A 130 11.69 -24.67 -5.77
CA LYS A 130 12.84 -23.82 -5.41
C LYS A 130 13.36 -24.20 -4.03
N PHE A 131 12.49 -24.29 -3.02
CA PHE A 131 12.90 -24.68 -1.68
C PHE A 131 13.45 -26.10 -1.62
N ALA A 132 12.85 -27.08 -2.32
CA ALA A 132 13.34 -28.45 -2.34
C ALA A 132 14.74 -28.57 -2.98
N ARG A 133 15.09 -27.71 -3.95
CA ARG A 133 16.44 -27.65 -4.55
C ARG A 133 17.47 -27.10 -3.58
N HIS A 134 17.07 -26.24 -2.65
CA HIS A 134 17.94 -25.71 -1.62
C HIS A 134 17.91 -26.65 -0.40
N GLY A 135 19.04 -27.27 -0.07
CA GLY A 135 19.11 -28.21 1.06
C GLY A 135 18.71 -27.57 2.41
N PRO A 136 18.52 -28.37 3.46
CA PRO A 136 17.95 -27.93 4.75
C PRO A 136 18.78 -26.88 5.51
N ARG A 137 19.98 -26.55 5.03
CA ARG A 137 20.88 -25.56 5.63
C ARG A 137 20.80 -24.18 4.98
N THR A 138 20.10 -24.06 3.85
CA THR A 138 19.98 -22.78 3.15
C THR A 138 18.91 -21.94 3.83
N PRO A 139 19.24 -20.73 4.31
CA PRO A 139 18.23 -19.83 4.86
C PRO A 139 17.26 -19.41 3.77
N ILE A 140 15.98 -19.34 4.12
CA ILE A 140 14.91 -18.89 3.22
C ILE A 140 14.61 -17.44 3.55
N ASP A 141 14.80 -16.55 2.58
CA ASP A 141 14.24 -15.21 2.65
C ASP A 141 12.73 -15.27 2.36
N ALA A 142 11.93 -15.31 3.43
CA ALA A 142 10.48 -15.41 3.29
C ALA A 142 9.90 -14.18 2.56
N SER A 143 10.41 -12.98 2.82
CA SER A 143 9.85 -11.75 2.25
C SER A 143 10.02 -11.72 0.74
N ASP A 144 11.24 -12.00 0.25
CA ASP A 144 11.51 -12.07 -1.19
C ASP A 144 10.69 -13.19 -1.86
N ASN A 145 10.70 -14.39 -1.28
CA ASN A 145 10.04 -15.54 -1.91
C ASN A 145 8.51 -15.42 -1.96
N PHE A 146 7.88 -14.87 -0.92
CA PHE A 146 6.44 -14.63 -0.93
C PHE A 146 6.05 -13.42 -1.79
N THR A 147 6.93 -12.42 -1.95
CA THR A 147 6.73 -11.33 -2.91
C THR A 147 6.70 -11.88 -4.34
N ARG A 148 7.67 -12.74 -4.70
CA ARG A 148 7.71 -13.44 -5.99
C ARG A 148 6.45 -14.29 -6.21
N LEU A 149 6.04 -15.05 -5.19
CA LEU A 149 4.82 -15.88 -5.25
C LEU A 149 3.60 -15.03 -5.58
N ALA A 150 3.40 -13.94 -4.82
CA ALA A 150 2.23 -13.09 -4.95
C ALA A 150 2.16 -12.40 -6.32
N LEU A 151 3.30 -11.88 -6.81
CA LEU A 151 3.37 -11.17 -8.09
C LEU A 151 3.19 -12.09 -9.29
N ASP A 152 3.86 -13.24 -9.33
CA ASP A 152 3.69 -14.22 -10.41
C ASP A 152 2.28 -14.81 -10.40
N THR A 153 1.69 -15.03 -9.21
CA THR A 153 0.30 -15.50 -9.10
C THR A 153 -0.68 -14.46 -9.64
N LEU A 154 -0.52 -13.18 -9.26
CA LEU A 154 -1.37 -12.10 -9.75
C LEU A 154 -1.26 -11.96 -11.27
N ALA A 155 -0.04 -11.93 -11.81
CA ALA A 155 0.20 -11.78 -13.24
C ALA A 155 -0.39 -12.96 -14.04
N LEU A 156 -0.19 -14.19 -13.58
CA LEU A 156 -0.71 -15.36 -14.27
C LEU A 156 -2.24 -15.42 -14.20
N CYS A 157 -2.83 -15.23 -13.01
CA CYS A 157 -4.28 -15.35 -12.83
C CYS A 157 -5.08 -14.21 -13.48
N ALA A 158 -4.54 -12.99 -13.47
CA ALA A 158 -5.28 -11.80 -13.92
C ALA A 158 -4.94 -11.37 -15.34
N MET A 159 -3.75 -11.72 -15.85
CA MET A 159 -3.22 -11.19 -17.11
C MET A 159 -2.66 -12.30 -18.03
N ASP A 160 -2.72 -13.57 -17.63
CA ASP A 160 -2.08 -14.69 -18.34
C ASP A 160 -0.59 -14.45 -18.65
N PHE A 161 0.10 -13.78 -17.72
CA PHE A 161 1.49 -13.38 -17.89
C PHE A 161 2.41 -14.03 -16.87
N ARG A 162 3.62 -14.40 -17.32
CA ARG A 162 4.63 -15.04 -16.47
C ARG A 162 5.88 -14.17 -16.35
N PHE A 163 6.05 -13.57 -15.18
CA PHE A 163 7.32 -12.94 -14.82
C PHE A 163 8.46 -13.96 -14.67
N ASN A 164 8.13 -15.21 -14.33
CA ASN A 164 9.09 -16.29 -14.13
C ASN A 164 10.09 -15.97 -13.00
N SER A 165 9.60 -15.40 -11.90
CA SER A 165 10.43 -14.85 -10.82
C SER A 165 11.29 -15.88 -10.09
N TYR A 166 11.04 -17.18 -10.26
CA TYR A 166 11.87 -18.26 -9.69
C TYR A 166 12.95 -18.80 -10.63
N TYR A 167 13.06 -18.26 -11.84
CA TYR A 167 14.09 -18.65 -12.82
C TYR A 167 15.25 -17.66 -12.92
N LYS A 168 15.14 -16.51 -12.26
CA LYS A 168 16.15 -15.44 -12.23
C LYS A 168 16.36 -14.99 -10.79
N GLU A 169 17.57 -14.51 -10.48
CA GLU A 169 17.84 -13.91 -9.17
C GLU A 169 17.21 -12.51 -9.10
N GLU A 170 17.31 -11.73 -10.16
CA GLU A 170 16.67 -10.42 -10.28
C GLU A 170 15.16 -10.56 -10.48
N LEU A 171 14.43 -9.51 -10.10
CA LEU A 171 13.00 -9.43 -10.38
C LEU A 171 12.80 -8.94 -11.82
N HIS A 172 11.60 -9.15 -12.36
CA HIS A 172 11.27 -8.57 -13.65
C HIS A 172 11.37 -7.03 -13.58
N PRO A 173 11.91 -6.32 -14.60
CA PRO A 173 12.13 -4.87 -14.55
C PRO A 173 10.87 -4.08 -14.17
N PHE A 174 9.69 -4.54 -14.61
CA PHE A 174 8.41 -3.96 -14.20
C PHE A 174 8.18 -4.00 -12.68
N ILE A 175 8.51 -5.11 -12.03
CA ILE A 175 8.37 -5.27 -10.58
C ILE A 175 9.34 -4.34 -9.85
N GLU A 176 10.58 -4.23 -10.34
CA GLU A 176 11.59 -3.34 -9.74
C GLU A 176 11.16 -1.88 -9.84
N ALA A 177 10.77 -1.42 -11.02
CA ALA A 177 10.23 -0.07 -11.26
C ALA A 177 9.01 0.23 -10.37
N MET A 178 8.08 -0.74 -10.25
CA MET A 178 6.93 -0.62 -9.37
C MET A 178 7.34 -0.53 -7.89
N GLY A 179 8.31 -1.33 -7.44
CA GLY A 179 8.82 -1.30 -6.08
C GLY A 179 9.49 0.03 -5.73
N ASP A 180 10.28 0.57 -6.64
CA ASP A 180 10.91 1.89 -6.52
C ASP A 180 9.87 3.02 -6.48
N PHE A 181 8.88 2.96 -7.37
CA PHE A 181 7.75 3.89 -7.39
C PHE A 181 6.95 3.89 -6.08
N LEU A 182 6.65 2.72 -5.51
CA LEU A 182 5.90 2.60 -4.26
C LEU A 182 6.73 3.07 -3.06
N THR A 183 8.03 2.73 -3.02
CA THR A 183 8.96 3.20 -1.99
C THR A 183 9.03 4.72 -1.98
N GLU A 184 9.19 5.31 -3.16
CA GLU A 184 9.29 6.76 -3.27
C GLU A 184 7.94 7.46 -3.03
N SER A 185 6.80 6.85 -3.40
CA SER A 185 5.47 7.33 -2.97
C SER A 185 5.38 7.48 -1.45
N GLY A 186 5.91 6.49 -0.71
CA GLY A 186 6.01 6.52 0.75
C GLY A 186 6.92 7.64 1.27
N ASN A 187 8.11 7.78 0.70
CA ASN A 187 9.08 8.81 1.06
C ASN A 187 8.51 10.22 0.83
N ARG A 188 7.90 10.46 -0.35
CA ARG A 188 7.23 11.72 -0.70
C ARG A 188 6.19 12.13 0.33
N ASN A 189 5.39 11.18 0.83
CA ASN A 189 4.39 11.48 1.85
C ASN A 189 4.96 11.90 3.21
N ARG A 190 6.21 11.50 3.52
CA ARG A 190 6.93 11.84 4.76
C ARG A 190 7.72 13.14 4.65
N ARG A 191 7.87 13.72 3.46
CA ARG A 191 8.65 14.96 3.28
C ARG A 191 7.98 16.13 4.03
N PRO A 192 8.76 16.98 4.74
CA PRO A 192 8.21 18.17 5.35
C PRO A 192 7.61 19.13 4.30
N PRO A 193 6.45 19.75 4.55
CA PRO A 193 5.80 20.65 3.58
C PRO A 193 6.65 21.84 3.13
N PHE A 194 7.60 22.27 3.98
CA PHE A 194 8.48 23.42 3.74
C PHE A 194 9.82 23.02 3.12
N ALA A 195 10.09 21.73 2.92
CA ALA A 195 11.37 21.29 2.38
C ALA A 195 11.45 21.67 0.89
N PRO A 196 12.51 22.38 0.46
CA PRO A 196 12.59 22.89 -0.91
C PRO A 196 12.79 21.78 -1.93
N ASN A 197 12.12 21.91 -3.09
CA ASN A 197 12.09 20.89 -4.13
C ASN A 197 13.48 20.48 -4.68
N PHE A 198 14.47 21.38 -4.65
CA PHE A 198 15.81 21.08 -5.16
C PHE A 198 16.52 19.96 -4.37
N LEU A 199 16.18 19.77 -3.08
CA LEU A 199 16.73 18.69 -2.26
C LEU A 199 16.30 17.31 -2.75
N TYR A 200 15.17 17.23 -3.45
CA TYR A 200 14.57 15.98 -3.92
C TYR A 200 14.55 15.88 -5.44
N ARG A 201 15.33 16.70 -6.15
CA ARG A 201 15.28 16.78 -7.61
C ARG A 201 15.54 15.43 -8.28
N ALA A 202 16.65 14.77 -7.94
CA ALA A 202 17.01 13.46 -8.49
C ALA A 202 15.95 12.38 -8.16
N ALA A 203 15.44 12.37 -6.93
CA ALA A 203 14.39 11.43 -6.52
C ALA A 203 13.07 11.67 -7.27
N ASN A 204 12.71 12.93 -7.52
CA ASN A 204 11.51 13.26 -8.31
C ASN A 204 11.69 12.90 -9.79
N GLU A 205 12.85 13.19 -10.38
CA GLU A 205 13.17 12.83 -11.76
C GLU A 205 13.09 11.30 -11.94
N LYS A 206 13.69 10.51 -11.01
CA LYS A 206 13.54 9.05 -11.01
C LYS A 206 12.07 8.64 -10.89
N PHE A 207 11.34 9.17 -9.90
CA PHE A 207 9.93 8.82 -9.68
C PHE A 207 9.07 9.01 -10.93
N TYR A 208 9.16 10.18 -11.57
CA TYR A 208 8.37 10.46 -12.78
C TYR A 208 8.87 9.65 -13.98
N GLY A 209 10.17 9.35 -14.05
CA GLY A 209 10.74 8.43 -15.03
C GLY A 209 10.16 7.02 -14.91
N GLU A 210 10.13 6.44 -13.70
CA GLU A 210 9.56 5.11 -13.45
C GLU A 210 8.08 5.05 -13.79
N VAL A 211 7.31 6.10 -13.44
CA VAL A 211 5.89 6.21 -13.83
C VAL A 211 5.74 6.22 -15.35
N SER A 212 6.51 7.06 -16.05
CA SER A 212 6.41 7.14 -17.51
C SER A 212 6.83 5.85 -18.21
N TRP A 213 7.87 5.19 -17.70
CA TRP A 213 8.38 3.95 -18.25
C TRP A 213 7.35 2.83 -18.02
N SER A 214 6.82 2.71 -16.81
CA SER A 214 5.84 1.67 -16.45
C SER A 214 4.53 1.83 -17.23
N ASN A 215 4.03 3.05 -17.40
CA ASN A 215 2.80 3.31 -18.16
C ASN A 215 2.98 3.13 -19.68
N GLY A 216 4.21 3.25 -20.18
CA GLY A 216 4.56 2.94 -21.56
C GLY A 216 5.10 1.52 -21.77
N TYR A 217 5.19 0.72 -20.71
CA TYR A 217 5.74 -0.63 -20.78
C TYR A 217 4.73 -1.56 -21.43
N ASP A 218 5.02 -1.97 -22.66
CA ASP A 218 4.24 -2.99 -23.34
C ASP A 218 4.71 -4.38 -22.90
N CYS A 219 3.86 -5.09 -22.16
CA CYS A 219 4.08 -6.49 -21.79
C CYS A 219 3.92 -7.46 -22.97
N GLY A 220 3.51 -6.98 -24.15
CA GLY A 220 3.45 -7.72 -25.42
C GLY A 220 2.21 -8.60 -25.58
N PHE A 221 1.03 -8.11 -25.17
CA PHE A 221 -0.25 -8.83 -25.33
C PHE A 221 -0.92 -8.56 -26.67
#